data_AF-A0A377UZF8-F1
#
_entry.id   AF-A0A377UZF8-F1
#
_cell.length_a   1.000
_cell.length_b   1.000
_cell.length_c   1.000
_cell.angle_alpha   90.00
_cell.angle_beta   90.00
_cell.angle_gamma   90.00
#
_symmetry.space_group_name_H-M   'P 1'
#
loop_
_entity.id
_entity.type
_entity.pdbx_description
1 polymer ?
#
loop_
_entity_poly.entity_id
_entity_poly.type
_entity_poly.pdbx_seq_one_letter_code
_entity_poly.pdbx_strand_id
1 'polypeptide(L)'
;MKFSELAPRERHNFVYFLLFFFFYYFIMSAYFPFFPVWLADVNHLTKTETGIVFSSISLFAIIFQPVFGLMSDKLGLRKHLLWTITVLLILFAPFFIFVFSPLLQMNIIAGSLVGGIYLGIVFSSGSGAVEAYIERVSRANRFEYGKVRVAGCVGWALCASITGVLFGIDPNITFWIASGFALVLGLLLWLSRPESSNSAQVIEALGANRQAFSLRTAAELLRMPRFWGFIVYVVGVASVYDVFDQQFANFFKSFFASPQRGTEVFGFVTTGGELAQRADHVLRAGHR
;
A
#
# COMPACT_ATOMS: atom_id res chain seq x y z
N MET A 1 -16.41 -15.39 15.26
CA MET A 1 -16.31 -16.88 15.18
C MET A 1 -14.94 -17.33 15.68
N LYS A 2 -14.90 -18.38 16.52
CA LYS A 2 -13.64 -18.96 17.03
C LYS A 2 -12.91 -19.65 15.88
N PHE A 3 -11.58 -19.49 15.84
CA PHE A 3 -10.70 -20.12 14.84
C PHE A 3 -10.93 -21.64 14.67
N SER A 4 -11.54 -22.32 15.64
CA SER A 4 -11.78 -23.76 15.71
C SER A 4 -12.93 -24.29 14.84
N GLU A 5 -13.78 -23.44 14.26
CA GLU A 5 -14.97 -23.86 13.50
C GLU A 5 -14.81 -23.79 11.97
N LEU A 6 -13.65 -23.35 11.48
CA LEU A 6 -13.35 -23.25 10.04
C LEU A 6 -12.82 -24.58 9.50
N ALA A 7 -13.29 -24.98 8.32
CA ALA A 7 -12.78 -26.17 7.66
C ALA A 7 -11.25 -26.06 7.43
N PRO A 8 -10.48 -27.17 7.44
CA PRO A 8 -9.02 -27.13 7.29
C PRO A 8 -8.54 -26.34 6.06
N ARG A 9 -9.35 -26.36 4.98
CA ARG A 9 -9.11 -25.63 3.72
C ARG A 9 -9.36 -24.12 3.85
N GLU A 10 -10.37 -23.71 4.60
CA GLU A 10 -10.68 -22.29 4.86
C GLU A 10 -9.63 -21.66 5.78
N ARG A 11 -9.14 -22.42 6.77
CA ARG A 11 -7.98 -22.05 7.59
C ARG A 11 -6.72 -21.88 6.74
N HIS A 12 -6.48 -22.78 5.81
CA HIS A 12 -5.31 -22.73 4.93
C HIS A 12 -5.34 -21.46 4.06
N ASN A 13 -6.44 -21.20 3.36
CA ASN A 13 -6.62 -19.98 2.56
C ASN A 13 -6.53 -18.71 3.41
N PHE A 14 -7.13 -18.70 4.61
CA PHE A 14 -7.04 -17.58 5.54
C PHE A 14 -5.59 -17.27 5.95
N VAL A 15 -4.79 -18.28 6.26
CA VAL A 15 -3.36 -18.10 6.61
C VAL A 15 -2.56 -17.56 5.42
N TYR A 16 -2.82 -18.03 4.18
CA TYR A 16 -2.17 -17.45 2.99
C TYR A 16 -2.51 -15.98 2.79
N PHE A 17 -3.78 -15.60 2.91
CA PHE A 17 -4.17 -14.19 2.76
C PHE A 17 -3.63 -13.31 3.88
N LEU A 18 -3.54 -13.86 5.10
CA LEU A 18 -2.91 -13.19 6.24
C LEU A 18 -1.41 -12.95 5.99
N LEU A 19 -0.69 -13.98 5.54
CA LEU A 19 0.73 -13.87 5.19
C LEU A 19 0.95 -12.94 3.99
N PHE A 20 0.06 -13.00 2.99
CA PHE A 20 0.10 -12.11 1.84
C PHE A 20 0.00 -10.64 2.27
N PHE A 21 -0.97 -10.28 3.13
CA PHE A 21 -1.10 -8.93 3.66
C PHE A 21 0.09 -8.52 4.52
N PHE A 22 0.58 -9.44 5.35
CA PHE A 22 1.77 -9.21 6.16
C PHE A 22 2.96 -8.81 5.28
N PHE A 23 3.29 -9.61 4.26
CA PHE A 23 4.40 -9.31 3.35
C PHE A 23 4.14 -8.10 2.45
N TYR A 24 2.90 -7.90 2.00
CA TYR A 24 2.53 -6.72 1.19
C TYR A 24 2.77 -5.42 1.97
N TYR A 25 2.19 -5.30 3.18
CA TYR A 25 2.42 -4.11 4.01
C TYR A 25 3.85 -4.00 4.53
N PHE A 26 4.55 -5.13 4.70
CA PHE A 26 5.98 -5.13 4.98
C PHE A 26 6.74 -4.41 3.85
N ILE A 27 6.52 -4.77 2.59
CA ILE A 27 7.16 -4.12 1.43
C ILE A 27 6.74 -2.65 1.32
N MET A 28 5.46 -2.35 1.55
CA MET A 28 4.96 -0.96 1.55
C MET A 28 5.65 -0.10 2.60
N SER A 29 5.89 -0.64 3.79
CA SER A 29 6.55 0.04 4.91
C SER A 29 8.05 0.26 4.68
N ALA A 30 8.72 -0.64 3.96
CA ALA A 30 10.11 -0.43 3.56
C ALA A 30 10.26 0.79 2.63
N TYR A 31 9.25 1.05 1.80
CA TYR A 31 9.23 2.13 0.84
C TYR A 31 8.70 3.45 1.44
N PHE A 32 7.44 3.46 1.89
CA PHE A 32 6.66 4.69 2.05
C PHE A 32 7.26 5.70 3.04
N PRO A 33 7.55 5.33 4.32
CA PRO A 33 8.15 6.24 5.29
C PRO A 33 9.59 6.68 4.94
N PHE A 34 10.35 5.82 4.24
CA PHE A 34 11.77 6.07 3.95
C PHE A 34 12.02 6.67 2.57
N PHE A 35 11.01 6.71 1.70
CA PHE A 35 11.13 7.25 0.35
C PHE A 35 11.58 8.72 0.31
N PRO A 36 11.02 9.65 1.12
CA PRO A 36 11.51 11.02 1.18
C PRO A 36 12.97 11.11 1.63
N VAL A 37 13.36 10.24 2.58
CA VAL A 37 14.72 10.17 3.12
C VAL A 37 15.68 9.64 2.05
N TRP A 38 15.26 8.65 1.26
CA TRP A 38 16.03 8.11 0.15
C TRP A 38 16.27 9.10 -0.98
N LEU A 39 15.25 9.88 -1.34
CA LEU A 39 15.38 10.94 -2.34
C LEU A 39 16.38 12.02 -1.87
N ALA A 40 16.35 12.38 -0.60
CA ALA A 40 17.23 13.40 -0.04
C ALA A 40 18.67 12.91 0.22
N ASP A 41 18.86 11.75 0.85
CA ASP A 41 20.18 11.29 1.30
C ASP A 41 20.96 10.53 0.22
N VAL A 42 20.28 9.74 -0.60
CA VAL A 42 20.95 8.89 -1.62
C VAL A 42 21.02 9.59 -2.96
N ASN A 43 19.95 10.25 -3.37
CA ASN A 43 19.90 10.94 -4.66
C ASN A 43 20.25 12.43 -4.57
N HIS A 44 20.52 12.94 -3.37
CA HIS A 44 20.87 14.34 -3.10
C HIS A 44 19.87 15.36 -3.69
N LEU A 45 18.60 14.97 -3.78
CA LEU A 45 17.57 15.82 -4.34
C LEU A 45 17.19 16.94 -3.37
N THR A 46 16.92 18.11 -3.93
CA THR A 46 16.36 19.24 -3.20
C THR A 46 14.90 18.97 -2.81
N LYS A 47 14.39 19.76 -1.85
CA LYS A 47 12.98 19.67 -1.42
C LYS A 47 12.00 19.93 -2.56
N THR A 48 12.35 20.84 -3.48
CA THR A 48 11.55 21.15 -4.67
C THR A 48 11.45 19.94 -5.60
N GLU A 49 12.57 19.29 -5.87
CA GLU A 49 12.64 18.12 -6.76
C GLU A 49 11.92 16.91 -6.15
N THR A 50 12.07 16.72 -4.84
CA THR A 50 11.30 15.73 -4.08
C THR A 50 9.79 15.99 -4.22
N GLY A 51 9.37 17.24 -4.09
CA GLY A 51 7.97 17.64 -4.30
C GLY A 51 7.46 17.36 -5.73
N ILE A 52 8.31 17.55 -6.75
CA ILE A 52 7.97 17.20 -8.15
C ILE A 52 7.74 15.70 -8.30
N VAL A 53 8.59 14.87 -7.69
CA VAL A 53 8.45 13.41 -7.70
C VAL A 53 7.13 12.98 -7.05
N PHE A 54 6.85 13.46 -5.83
CA PHE A 54 5.58 13.16 -5.15
C PHE A 54 4.36 13.66 -5.95
N SER A 55 4.44 14.85 -6.53
CA SER A 55 3.37 15.38 -7.38
C SER A 55 3.10 14.51 -8.60
N SER A 56 4.16 13.98 -9.23
CA SER A 56 4.02 13.06 -10.36
C SER A 56 3.40 11.73 -9.94
N ILE A 57 3.80 11.17 -8.79
CA ILE A 57 3.18 9.97 -8.21
C ILE A 57 1.69 10.21 -7.98
N SER A 58 1.30 11.33 -7.37
CA SER A 58 -0.10 11.69 -7.15
C SER A 58 -0.88 11.86 -8.45
N LEU A 59 -0.29 12.49 -9.48
CA LEU A 59 -0.92 12.62 -10.79
C LEU A 59 -1.25 11.26 -11.42
N PHE A 60 -0.27 10.35 -11.44
CA PHE A 60 -0.48 9.01 -11.98
C PHE A 60 -1.39 8.16 -11.09
N ALA A 61 -1.34 8.32 -9.76
CA ALA A 61 -2.27 7.68 -8.85
C ALA A 61 -3.72 8.07 -9.17
N ILE A 62 -4.01 9.36 -9.39
CA ILE A 62 -5.36 9.83 -9.76
C ILE A 62 -5.84 9.22 -11.08
N ILE A 63 -4.95 9.03 -12.05
CA ILE A 63 -5.28 8.45 -13.36
C ILE A 63 -5.48 6.93 -13.25
N PHE A 64 -4.58 6.23 -12.57
CA PHE A 64 -4.59 4.77 -12.51
C PHE A 64 -5.57 4.21 -11.48
N GLN A 65 -5.88 4.93 -10.40
CA GLN A 65 -6.75 4.42 -9.34
C GLN A 65 -8.19 4.12 -9.83
N PRO A 66 -8.85 4.95 -10.67
CA PRO A 66 -10.12 4.59 -11.30
C PRO A 66 -9.98 3.42 -12.28
N VAL A 67 -8.90 3.38 -13.07
CA VAL A 67 -8.66 2.31 -14.05
C VAL A 67 -8.47 0.97 -13.36
N PHE A 68 -7.65 0.92 -12.31
CA PHE A 68 -7.42 -0.26 -11.49
C PHE A 68 -8.65 -0.64 -10.67
N GLY A 69 -9.45 0.33 -10.21
CA GLY A 69 -10.74 0.07 -9.58
C GLY A 69 -11.71 -0.64 -10.53
N LEU A 70 -11.91 -0.11 -11.73
CA LEU A 70 -12.75 -0.72 -12.77
C LEU A 70 -12.21 -2.07 -13.24
N MET A 71 -10.88 -2.20 -13.37
CA MET A 71 -10.24 -3.47 -13.70
C MET A 71 -10.42 -4.49 -12.57
N SER A 72 -10.28 -4.10 -11.31
CA SER A 72 -10.54 -4.95 -10.15
C SER A 72 -12.01 -5.40 -10.13
N ASP A 73 -12.94 -4.50 -10.43
CA ASP A 73 -14.37 -4.82 -10.54
C ASP A 73 -14.65 -5.82 -11.68
N LYS A 74 -14.07 -5.60 -12.87
CA LYS A 74 -14.29 -6.43 -14.06
C LYS A 74 -13.55 -7.78 -14.00
N LEU A 75 -12.40 -7.83 -13.33
CA LEU A 75 -11.62 -9.05 -13.12
C LEU A 75 -12.15 -9.88 -11.94
N GLY A 76 -13.04 -9.34 -11.11
CA GLY A 76 -13.69 -10.06 -10.03
C GLY A 76 -12.70 -10.63 -9.01
N LEU A 77 -12.62 -11.95 -8.93
CA LEU A 77 -11.69 -12.72 -8.09
C LEU A 77 -10.49 -13.29 -8.88
N ARG A 78 -10.24 -12.83 -10.11
CA ARG A 78 -9.14 -13.33 -10.92
C ARG A 78 -7.79 -12.82 -10.42
N LYS A 79 -6.85 -13.74 -10.18
CA LYS A 79 -5.50 -13.45 -9.65
C LYS A 79 -4.58 -12.70 -10.59
N HIS A 80 -4.99 -12.44 -11.84
CA HIS A 80 -4.13 -11.78 -12.82
C HIS A 80 -3.66 -10.40 -12.34
N LEU A 81 -4.55 -9.63 -11.68
CA LEU A 81 -4.19 -8.32 -11.14
C LEU A 81 -3.16 -8.43 -10.01
N LEU A 82 -3.34 -9.38 -9.09
CA LEU A 82 -2.40 -9.62 -7.98
C LEU A 82 -1.05 -10.15 -8.49
N TRP A 83 -1.05 -10.97 -9.54
CA TRP A 83 0.16 -11.42 -10.22
C TRP A 83 0.92 -10.25 -10.85
N THR A 84 0.23 -9.34 -11.55
CA THR A 84 0.88 -8.15 -12.12
C THR A 84 1.51 -7.29 -11.03
N ILE A 85 0.78 -7.00 -9.95
CA ILE A 85 1.29 -6.22 -8.81
C ILE A 85 2.51 -6.91 -8.19
N THR A 86 2.46 -8.24 -8.03
CA THR A 86 3.56 -8.99 -7.42
C THR A 86 4.80 -9.06 -8.30
N VAL A 87 4.64 -9.24 -9.61
CA VAL A 87 5.77 -9.20 -10.55
C VAL A 87 6.43 -7.83 -10.53
N LEU A 88 5.64 -6.76 -10.48
CA LEU A 88 6.18 -5.42 -10.30
C LEU A 88 6.89 -5.29 -8.94
N LEU A 89 6.32 -5.76 -7.83
CA LEU A 89 6.99 -5.77 -6.53
C LEU A 89 8.30 -6.58 -6.51
N ILE A 90 8.41 -7.67 -7.29
CA ILE A 90 9.67 -8.42 -7.44
C ILE A 90 10.72 -7.55 -8.14
N LEU A 91 10.31 -6.79 -9.16
CA LEU A 91 11.18 -5.85 -9.89
C LEU A 91 11.46 -4.56 -9.12
N PHE A 92 11.02 -4.44 -7.86
CA PHE A 92 11.19 -3.25 -7.04
C PHE A 92 12.66 -2.87 -6.82
N ALA A 93 13.52 -3.79 -6.37
CA ALA A 93 14.92 -3.46 -6.14
C ALA A 93 15.67 -3.08 -7.43
N PRO A 94 15.56 -3.86 -8.54
CA PRO A 94 16.20 -3.48 -9.78
C PRO A 94 15.70 -2.14 -10.34
N PHE A 95 14.39 -1.87 -10.22
CA PHE A 95 13.83 -0.62 -10.68
C PHE A 95 14.39 0.58 -9.89
N PHE A 96 14.45 0.50 -8.57
CA PHE A 96 14.95 1.61 -7.75
C PHE A 96 16.43 1.88 -7.96
N ILE A 97 17.24 0.83 -7.98
CA ILE A 97 18.70 0.93 -8.01
C ILE A 97 19.20 1.25 -9.43
N PHE A 98 18.69 0.57 -10.46
CA PHE A 98 19.26 0.68 -11.82
C PHE A 98 18.50 1.62 -12.74
N VAL A 99 17.22 1.90 -12.47
CA VAL A 99 16.40 2.74 -13.35
C VAL A 99 16.14 4.08 -12.66
N PHE A 100 15.52 4.05 -11.49
CA PHE A 100 14.99 5.25 -10.85
C PHE A 100 16.09 6.18 -10.34
N SER A 101 17.09 5.66 -9.61
CA SER A 101 18.20 6.49 -9.12
C SER A 101 19.00 7.15 -10.25
N PRO A 102 19.46 6.42 -11.30
CA PRO A 102 20.18 7.06 -12.40
C PRO A 102 19.32 8.04 -13.21
N LEU A 103 18.05 7.73 -13.46
CA LEU A 103 17.16 8.65 -14.17
C LEU A 103 16.94 9.95 -13.40
N LEU A 104 16.77 9.88 -12.07
CA LEU A 104 16.61 11.07 -11.23
C LEU A 104 17.84 11.97 -11.29
N GLN A 105 19.05 11.38 -11.32
CA GLN A 105 20.29 12.15 -11.43
C GLN A 105 20.52 12.74 -12.82
N MET A 106 20.06 12.07 -13.89
CA MET A 106 20.18 12.58 -15.26
C MET A 106 19.14 13.67 -15.57
N ASN A 107 17.86 13.39 -15.27
CA ASN A 107 16.75 14.29 -15.53
C ASN A 107 15.59 14.01 -14.58
N ILE A 108 15.35 14.94 -13.67
CA ILE A 108 14.35 14.84 -12.61
C ILE A 108 12.93 14.72 -13.17
N ILE A 109 12.63 15.39 -14.30
CA ILE A 109 11.30 15.32 -14.91
C ILE A 109 11.08 13.91 -15.48
N ALA A 110 12.05 13.38 -16.23
CA ALA A 110 11.95 12.03 -16.78
C ALA A 110 11.90 10.97 -15.68
N GLY A 111 12.75 11.10 -14.66
CA GLY A 111 12.73 10.25 -13.47
C GLY A 111 11.38 10.31 -12.76
N SER A 112 10.87 11.51 -12.47
CA SER A 112 9.58 11.68 -11.80
C SER A 112 8.42 11.07 -12.58
N LEU A 113 8.41 11.17 -13.92
CA LEU A 113 7.39 10.54 -14.76
C LEU A 113 7.46 9.01 -14.71
N VAL A 114 8.65 8.43 -14.89
CA VAL A 114 8.85 6.97 -14.88
C VAL A 114 8.56 6.39 -13.50
N GLY A 115 9.07 7.02 -12.45
CA GLY A 115 8.78 6.67 -11.07
C GLY A 115 7.32 6.86 -10.71
N GLY A 116 6.71 7.96 -11.15
CA GLY A 116 5.30 8.25 -10.93
C GLY A 116 4.38 7.19 -11.52
N ILE A 117 4.65 6.75 -12.77
CA ILE A 117 3.91 5.65 -13.41
C ILE A 117 4.06 4.37 -12.60
N TYR A 118 5.30 3.98 -12.31
CA TYR A 118 5.59 2.73 -11.62
C TYR A 118 4.99 2.71 -10.21
N LEU A 119 5.24 3.75 -9.41
CA LEU A 119 4.82 3.84 -8.02
C LEU A 119 3.32 4.09 -7.90
N GLY A 120 2.73 4.88 -8.80
CA GLY A 120 1.29 5.07 -8.89
C GLY A 120 0.53 3.77 -9.20
N ILE A 121 1.11 2.90 -10.02
CA ILE A 121 0.55 1.57 -10.31
C ILE A 121 0.74 0.62 -9.12
N VAL A 122 1.96 0.48 -8.61
CA VAL A 122 2.30 -0.56 -7.62
C VAL A 122 1.79 -0.22 -6.22
N PHE A 123 1.96 1.02 -5.76
CA PHE A 123 1.68 1.39 -4.37
C PHE A 123 0.30 2.03 -4.22
N SER A 124 -0.04 3.04 -5.02
CA SER A 124 -1.34 3.72 -4.89
C SER A 124 -2.48 2.86 -5.42
N SER A 125 -2.41 2.46 -6.69
CA SER A 125 -3.46 1.66 -7.33
C SER A 125 -3.42 0.20 -6.87
N GLY A 126 -2.21 -0.33 -6.66
CA GLY A 126 -2.00 -1.71 -6.21
C GLY A 126 -2.49 -1.94 -4.79
N SER A 127 -2.31 -1.00 -3.86
CA SER A 127 -2.84 -1.16 -2.49
C SER A 127 -4.36 -1.20 -2.48
N GLY A 128 -5.02 -0.28 -3.19
CA GLY A 128 -6.48 -0.28 -3.34
C GLY A 128 -7.00 -1.57 -3.98
N ALA A 129 -6.32 -2.07 -5.01
CA ALA A 129 -6.67 -3.33 -5.66
C ALA A 129 -6.52 -4.55 -4.74
N VAL A 130 -5.42 -4.62 -3.99
CA VAL A 130 -5.13 -5.69 -3.02
C VAL A 130 -6.14 -5.67 -1.87
N GLU A 131 -6.45 -4.49 -1.32
CA GLU A 131 -7.44 -4.32 -0.26
C GLU A 131 -8.84 -4.71 -0.73
N ALA A 132 -9.28 -4.23 -1.90
CA ALA A 132 -10.58 -4.56 -2.47
C ALA A 132 -10.73 -6.06 -2.76
N TYR A 133 -9.68 -6.70 -3.29
CA TYR A 133 -9.67 -8.14 -3.51
C TYR A 133 -9.83 -8.91 -2.20
N ILE A 134 -9.12 -8.52 -1.14
CA ILE A 134 -9.18 -9.23 0.14
C ILE A 134 -10.49 -8.98 0.86
N GLU A 135 -11.07 -7.80 0.75
CA GLU A 135 -12.42 -7.52 1.25
C GLU A 135 -13.46 -8.43 0.57
N ARG A 136 -13.34 -8.69 -0.74
CA ARG A 136 -14.19 -9.66 -1.45
C ARG A 136 -13.99 -11.08 -0.97
N VAL A 137 -12.74 -11.52 -0.82
CA VAL A 137 -12.42 -12.86 -0.29
C VAL A 137 -12.90 -13.03 1.15
N SER A 138 -12.78 -11.99 1.98
CA SER A 138 -13.28 -11.92 3.35
C SER A 138 -14.79 -12.10 3.40
N ARG A 139 -15.53 -11.41 2.53
CA ARG A 139 -16.98 -11.59 2.39
C ARG A 139 -17.36 -12.99 1.92
N ALA A 140 -16.64 -13.55 0.95
CA ALA A 140 -16.90 -14.88 0.41
C ALA A 140 -16.70 -16.00 1.44
N ASN A 141 -15.65 -15.88 2.28
CA ASN A 141 -15.27 -16.89 3.27
C ASN A 141 -15.74 -16.56 4.70
N ARG A 142 -16.57 -15.52 4.89
CA ARG A 142 -17.15 -15.06 6.18
C ARG A 142 -16.13 -14.81 7.31
N PHE A 143 -14.87 -14.50 6.99
CA PHE A 143 -13.89 -14.07 8.01
C PHE A 143 -13.87 -12.55 8.16
N GLU A 144 -13.55 -12.05 9.34
CA GLU A 144 -13.45 -10.61 9.63
C GLU A 144 -12.22 -10.00 8.94
N TYR A 145 -12.44 -9.10 7.97
CA TYR A 145 -11.38 -8.32 7.30
C TYR A 145 -10.42 -7.63 8.28
N GLY A 146 -10.95 -7.14 9.40
CA GLY A 146 -10.16 -6.45 10.43
C GLY A 146 -8.99 -7.29 10.98
N LYS A 147 -9.15 -8.62 11.13
CA LYS A 147 -8.07 -9.48 11.62
C LYS A 147 -6.91 -9.58 10.62
N VAL A 148 -7.22 -9.62 9.32
CA VAL A 148 -6.21 -9.63 8.25
C VAL A 148 -5.51 -8.27 8.15
N ARG A 149 -6.25 -7.17 8.29
CA ARG A 149 -5.68 -5.82 8.31
C ARG A 149 -4.72 -5.61 9.48
N VAL A 150 -5.05 -6.13 10.67
CA VAL A 150 -4.17 -6.07 11.85
C VAL A 150 -2.86 -6.82 11.61
N ALA A 151 -2.88 -7.97 10.94
CA ALA A 151 -1.64 -8.66 10.56
C ALA A 151 -0.78 -7.81 9.60
N GLY A 152 -1.42 -7.08 8.68
CA GLY A 152 -0.75 -6.08 7.84
C GLY A 152 -0.07 -4.98 8.65
N CYS A 153 -0.74 -4.40 9.65
CA CYS A 153 -0.14 -3.40 10.55
C CYS A 153 1.06 -3.95 11.32
N VAL A 154 1.02 -5.21 11.75
CA VAL A 154 2.17 -5.87 12.40
C VAL A 154 3.34 -6.02 11.42
N GLY A 155 3.07 -6.39 10.17
CA GLY A 155 4.08 -6.46 9.10
C GLY A 155 4.71 -5.09 8.84
N TRP A 156 3.89 -4.03 8.80
CA TRP A 156 4.35 -2.66 8.67
C TRP A 156 5.25 -2.25 9.83
N ALA A 157 4.80 -2.45 11.07
CA ALA A 157 5.55 -2.10 12.27
C ALA A 157 6.91 -2.84 12.34
N LEU A 158 6.92 -4.14 12.03
CA LEU A 158 8.16 -4.92 12.04
C LEU A 158 9.14 -4.40 10.97
N CYS A 159 8.64 -4.13 9.77
CA CYS A 159 9.46 -3.62 8.67
C CYS A 159 10.00 -2.22 8.94
N ALA A 160 9.21 -1.32 9.51
CA ALA A 160 9.63 0.05 9.79
C ALA A 160 10.83 0.09 10.74
N SER A 161 10.83 -0.74 11.80
CA SER A 161 11.98 -0.88 12.71
C SER A 161 13.21 -1.44 12.01
N ILE A 162 13.04 -2.53 11.24
CA ILE A 162 14.13 -3.19 10.52
C ILE A 162 14.74 -2.21 9.52
N THR A 163 13.90 -1.57 8.71
CA THR A 163 14.30 -0.62 7.69
C THR A 163 14.97 0.60 8.32
N GLY A 164 14.46 1.15 9.42
CA GLY A 164 15.09 2.30 10.08
C GLY A 164 16.55 2.05 10.47
N VAL A 165 16.87 0.85 10.95
CA VAL A 165 18.24 0.43 11.28
C VAL A 165 19.07 0.20 10.01
N LEU A 166 18.53 -0.57 9.06
CA LEU A 166 19.22 -0.93 7.81
C LEU A 166 19.50 0.26 6.90
N PHE A 167 18.59 1.23 6.88
CA PHE A 167 18.72 2.46 6.10
C PHE A 167 19.89 3.32 6.59
N GLY A 168 20.26 3.22 7.87
CA GLY A 168 21.46 3.86 8.43
C GLY A 168 22.78 3.22 7.98
N ILE A 169 22.75 1.98 7.49
CA ILE A 169 23.92 1.24 7.00
C ILE A 169 24.02 1.35 5.48
N ASP A 170 23.03 0.80 4.76
CA ASP A 170 22.93 0.88 3.31
C ASP A 170 21.45 0.77 2.88
N PRO A 171 20.87 1.85 2.32
CA PRO A 171 19.50 1.85 1.81
C PRO A 171 19.20 0.79 0.75
N ASN A 172 20.20 0.36 -0.02
CA ASN A 172 20.02 -0.63 -1.10
C ASN A 172 19.66 -2.02 -0.54
N ILE A 173 20.17 -2.37 0.64
CA ILE A 173 19.89 -3.65 1.29
C ILE A 173 18.39 -3.76 1.59
N THR A 174 17.77 -2.67 2.04
CA THR A 174 16.32 -2.61 2.28
C THR A 174 15.52 -2.95 1.02
N PHE A 175 15.92 -2.41 -0.14
CA PHE A 175 15.22 -2.70 -1.39
C PHE A 175 15.39 -4.16 -1.82
N TRP A 176 16.59 -4.73 -1.67
CA TRP A 176 16.83 -6.15 -1.94
C TRP A 176 16.03 -7.07 -1.02
N ILE A 177 15.94 -6.74 0.27
CA ILE A 177 15.10 -7.46 1.24
C ILE A 177 13.63 -7.38 0.81
N ALA A 178 13.14 -6.21 0.42
CA ALA A 178 11.78 -6.01 -0.04
C ALA A 178 11.47 -6.85 -1.31
N SER A 179 12.38 -6.87 -2.29
CA SER A 179 12.25 -7.72 -3.49
C SER A 179 12.32 -9.22 -3.16
N GLY A 180 13.17 -9.62 -2.21
CA GLY A 180 13.23 -10.99 -1.69
C GLY A 180 11.90 -11.44 -1.06
N PHE A 181 11.29 -10.60 -0.24
CA PHE A 181 9.95 -10.87 0.30
C PHE A 181 8.85 -10.82 -0.77
N ALA A 182 9.01 -10.02 -1.82
CA ALA A 182 8.10 -10.02 -2.97
C ALA A 182 8.14 -11.35 -3.75
N LEU A 183 9.32 -11.99 -3.86
CA LEU A 183 9.43 -13.34 -4.42
C LEU A 183 8.69 -14.37 -3.57
N VAL A 184 8.82 -14.29 -2.25
CA VAL A 184 8.05 -15.13 -1.32
C VAL A 184 6.56 -14.90 -1.51
N LEU A 185 6.12 -13.65 -1.65
CA LEU A 185 4.72 -13.29 -1.92
C LEU A 185 4.23 -13.85 -3.28
N GLY A 186 5.07 -13.85 -4.31
CA GLY A 186 4.81 -14.51 -5.60
C GLY A 186 4.68 -16.02 -5.49
N LEU A 187 5.55 -16.66 -4.71
CA LEU A 187 5.46 -18.10 -4.42
C LEU A 187 4.16 -18.43 -3.65
N LEU A 188 3.79 -17.60 -2.67
CA LEU A 188 2.55 -17.75 -1.92
C LEU A 188 1.32 -17.60 -2.84
N LEU A 189 1.34 -16.67 -3.79
CA LEU A 189 0.26 -16.51 -4.78
C LEU A 189 0.17 -17.69 -5.75
N TRP A 190 1.31 -18.28 -6.11
CA TRP A 190 1.36 -19.46 -6.97
C TRP A 190 0.80 -20.70 -6.26
N LEU A 191 1.17 -20.89 -4.99
CA LEU A 191 0.69 -21.99 -4.14
C LEU A 191 -0.77 -21.80 -3.72
N SER A 192 -1.18 -20.56 -3.48
CA SER A 192 -2.56 -20.21 -3.19
C SER A 192 -3.40 -20.48 -4.44
N ARG A 193 -4.03 -21.64 -4.49
CA ARG A 193 -5.13 -21.96 -5.40
C ARG A 193 -6.46 -21.83 -4.64
N PRO A 194 -7.06 -20.63 -4.52
CA PRO A 194 -8.50 -20.55 -4.37
C PRO A 194 -9.07 -21.13 -5.67
N GLU A 195 -9.47 -22.40 -5.62
CA GLU A 195 -10.43 -22.92 -6.57
C GLU A 195 -11.63 -21.98 -6.55
N SER A 196 -12.04 -21.57 -7.74
CA SER A 196 -13.30 -20.89 -7.96
C SER A 196 -14.42 -21.83 -7.53
N SER A 197 -14.73 -21.83 -6.23
CA SER A 197 -15.96 -22.46 -5.75
C SER A 197 -17.09 -21.82 -6.53
N ASN A 198 -18.02 -22.63 -7.06
CA ASN A 198 -19.20 -22.17 -7.80
C ASN A 198 -19.99 -21.08 -7.01
N SER A 199 -19.81 -20.98 -5.70
CA SER A 199 -20.32 -19.91 -4.83
C SER A 199 -19.73 -18.53 -5.13
N ALA A 200 -18.45 -18.45 -5.55
CA ALA A 200 -17.79 -17.21 -5.94
C ALA A 200 -18.39 -16.64 -7.24
N GLN A 201 -18.76 -17.49 -8.21
CA GLN A 201 -19.47 -17.08 -9.42
C GLN A 201 -20.89 -16.58 -9.14
N VAL A 202 -21.59 -17.15 -8.16
CA VAL A 202 -22.94 -16.70 -7.76
C VAL A 202 -22.88 -15.37 -6.98
N ILE A 203 -21.87 -15.18 -6.12
CA ILE A 203 -21.63 -13.90 -5.44
C ILE A 203 -21.14 -12.84 -6.45
N GLU A 204 -20.35 -13.22 -7.46
CA GLU A 204 -19.91 -12.37 -8.56
C GLU A 204 -21.11 -11.95 -9.43
N ALA A 205 -22.06 -12.85 -9.72
CA ALA A 205 -23.30 -12.53 -10.43
C ALA A 205 -24.23 -11.60 -9.63
N LEU A 206 -24.28 -11.72 -8.30
CA LEU A 206 -25.06 -10.85 -7.41
C LEU A 206 -24.36 -9.49 -7.15
N GLY A 207 -23.02 -9.48 -7.12
CA GLY A 207 -22.21 -8.28 -6.92
C GLY A 207 -22.02 -7.43 -8.19
N ALA A 208 -21.87 -8.08 -9.35
CA ALA A 208 -21.86 -7.41 -10.65
C ALA A 208 -23.20 -6.75 -11.00
N ASN A 209 -24.28 -7.14 -10.32
CA ASN A 209 -25.61 -6.56 -10.48
C ASN A 209 -25.87 -5.33 -9.57
N ARG A 210 -24.92 -4.96 -8.69
CA ARG A 210 -24.96 -3.66 -8.02
C ARG A 210 -24.43 -2.61 -8.98
N GLN A 211 -25.37 -1.98 -9.68
CA GLN A 211 -25.23 -0.78 -10.52
C GLN A 211 -23.79 -0.32 -10.75
N ALA A 212 -23.24 -0.71 -11.89
CA ALA A 212 -22.08 -0.08 -12.48
C ALA A 212 -22.18 1.44 -12.33
N PHE A 213 -21.11 2.04 -11.78
CA PHE A 213 -20.91 3.48 -11.68
C PHE A 213 -21.61 4.23 -12.83
N SER A 214 -22.76 4.83 -12.53
CA SER A 214 -23.56 5.54 -13.51
C SER A 214 -23.04 6.98 -13.55
N LEU A 215 -22.53 7.41 -14.71
CA LEU A 215 -22.10 8.79 -14.95
C LEU A 215 -23.20 9.80 -14.60
N ARG A 216 -24.47 9.38 -14.68
CA ARG A 216 -25.63 10.17 -14.28
C ARG A 216 -25.70 10.39 -12.77
N THR A 217 -25.40 9.36 -11.98
CA THR A 217 -25.35 9.44 -10.51
C THR A 217 -24.16 10.29 -10.04
N ALA A 218 -23.01 10.19 -10.72
CA ALA A 218 -21.87 11.09 -10.46
C ALA A 218 -22.21 12.55 -10.77
N ALA A 219 -22.93 12.82 -11.86
CA ALA A 219 -23.40 14.17 -12.20
C ALA A 219 -24.45 14.71 -11.20
N GLU A 220 -25.31 13.85 -10.65
CA GLU A 220 -26.25 14.23 -9.58
C GLU A 220 -25.54 14.57 -8.27
N LEU A 221 -24.49 13.83 -7.92
CA LEU A 221 -23.62 14.13 -6.77
C LEU A 221 -22.93 15.50 -6.90
N LEU A 222 -22.44 15.84 -8.09
CA LEU A 222 -21.84 17.16 -8.36
C LEU A 222 -22.82 18.34 -8.21
N ARG A 223 -24.13 18.10 -8.25
CA ARG A 223 -25.15 19.12 -8.00
C ARG A 223 -25.44 19.34 -6.51
N MET A 224 -24.97 18.47 -5.62
CA MET A 224 -25.23 18.58 -4.18
C MET A 224 -24.24 19.54 -3.51
N PRO A 225 -24.68 20.61 -2.84
CA PRO A 225 -23.78 21.56 -2.16
C PRO A 225 -23.03 20.92 -0.98
N ARG A 226 -23.64 19.93 -0.32
CA ARG A 226 -22.98 19.15 0.75
C ARG A 226 -21.80 18.33 0.24
N PHE A 227 -21.86 17.88 -1.02
CA PHE A 227 -20.77 17.15 -1.66
C PHE A 227 -19.56 18.05 -1.89
N TRP A 228 -19.78 19.30 -2.31
CA TRP A 228 -18.71 20.30 -2.41
C TRP A 228 -18.09 20.64 -1.04
N GLY A 229 -18.90 20.75 0.01
CA GLY A 229 -18.39 20.90 1.38
C GLY A 229 -17.49 19.74 1.80
N PHE A 230 -17.87 18.50 1.45
CA PHE A 230 -17.05 17.32 1.67
C PHE A 230 -15.75 17.33 0.83
N ILE A 231 -15.81 17.71 -0.45
CA ILE A 231 -14.61 17.86 -1.29
C ILE A 231 -13.64 18.88 -0.69
N VAL A 232 -14.13 20.04 -0.27
CA VAL A 232 -13.30 21.08 0.36
C VAL A 232 -12.65 20.56 1.64
N TYR A 233 -13.37 19.76 2.44
CA TYR A 233 -12.79 19.11 3.61
C TYR A 233 -11.70 18.11 3.24
N VAL A 234 -11.94 17.23 2.27
CA VAL A 234 -10.95 16.23 1.83
C VAL A 234 -9.71 16.91 1.24
N VAL A 235 -9.89 17.87 0.34
CA VAL A 235 -8.78 18.59 -0.29
C VAL A 235 -8.06 19.50 0.70
N GLY A 236 -8.80 20.19 1.58
CA GLY A 236 -8.24 21.16 2.51
C GLY A 236 -7.62 20.55 3.77
N VAL A 237 -8.08 19.39 4.21
CA VAL A 237 -7.59 18.73 5.43
C VAL A 237 -6.80 17.48 5.09
N ALA A 238 -7.40 16.51 4.42
CA ALA A 238 -6.74 15.23 4.17
C ALA A 238 -5.53 15.38 3.24
N SER A 239 -5.69 16.08 2.11
CA SER A 239 -4.57 16.28 1.18
C SER A 239 -3.46 17.15 1.77
N VAL A 240 -3.79 18.17 2.57
CA VAL A 240 -2.78 18.99 3.25
C VAL A 240 -2.02 18.17 4.29
N TYR A 241 -2.71 17.33 5.04
CA TYR A 241 -2.10 16.40 5.99
C TYR A 241 -1.19 15.39 5.28
N ASP A 242 -1.63 14.79 4.18
CA ASP A 242 -0.83 13.84 3.41
C ASP A 242 0.46 14.47 2.88
N VAL A 243 0.40 15.70 2.38
CA VAL A 243 1.59 16.44 1.92
C VAL A 243 2.53 16.78 3.08
N PHE A 244 1.97 17.13 4.23
CA PHE A 244 2.74 17.34 5.45
C PHE A 244 3.46 16.05 5.87
N ASP A 245 2.75 14.94 5.94
CA ASP A 245 3.29 13.64 6.38
C ASP A 245 4.38 13.11 5.44
N GLN A 246 4.21 13.30 4.13
CA GLN A 246 5.23 12.95 3.12
C GLN A 246 6.57 13.66 3.36
N GLN A 247 6.58 14.90 3.84
CA GLN A 247 7.81 15.64 4.11
C GLN A 247 8.25 15.57 5.58
N PHE A 248 7.37 15.07 6.45
CA PHE A 248 7.61 15.01 7.89
C PHE A 248 8.82 14.16 8.24
N ALA A 249 9.06 13.05 7.53
CA ALA A 249 10.25 12.21 7.76
C ALA A 249 11.56 13.01 7.65
N ASN A 250 11.67 13.88 6.63
CA ASN A 250 12.84 14.73 6.41
C ASN A 250 12.95 15.87 7.43
N PHE A 251 11.82 16.37 7.92
CA PHE A 251 11.77 17.34 9.00
C PHE A 251 12.19 16.70 10.34
N PHE A 252 11.66 15.52 10.66
CA PHE A 252 11.92 14.81 11.91
C PHE A 252 13.40 14.46 12.09
N LYS A 253 14.08 13.97 11.04
CA LYS A 253 15.52 13.67 11.10
C LYS A 253 16.38 14.91 11.38
N SER A 254 15.94 16.11 11.02
CA SER A 254 16.71 17.34 11.20
C SER A 254 16.89 17.74 12.67
N PHE A 255 16.08 17.17 13.58
CA PHE A 255 16.20 17.38 15.02
C PHE A 255 17.31 16.57 15.68
N PHE A 256 17.93 15.62 14.95
CA PHE A 256 18.95 14.75 15.50
C PHE A 256 20.35 15.16 15.01
N ALA A 257 21.33 15.02 15.89
CA ALA A 257 22.72 15.35 15.58
C ALA A 257 23.33 14.45 14.48
N SER A 258 22.85 13.21 14.35
CA SER A 258 23.22 12.32 13.24
C SER A 258 21.98 11.92 12.42
N PRO A 259 22.00 12.09 11.09
CA PRO A 259 20.90 11.69 10.21
C PRO A 259 20.53 10.21 10.34
N GLN A 260 21.53 9.35 10.57
CA GLN A 260 21.34 7.91 10.76
C GLN A 260 20.49 7.61 12.01
N ARG A 261 20.76 8.30 13.13
CA ARG A 261 19.97 8.13 14.35
C ARG A 261 18.56 8.68 14.17
N GLY A 262 18.40 9.77 13.42
CA GLY A 262 17.09 10.32 13.07
C GLY A 262 16.22 9.31 12.31
N THR A 263 16.78 8.64 11.30
CA THR A 263 16.08 7.61 10.51
C THR A 263 15.73 6.36 11.34
N GLU A 264 16.64 5.93 12.22
CA GLU A 264 16.40 4.81 13.13
C GLU A 264 15.26 5.11 14.11
N VAL A 265 15.29 6.28 14.75
CA VAL A 265 14.24 6.71 15.68
C VAL A 265 12.92 6.91 14.96
N PHE A 266 12.93 7.44 13.72
CA PHE A 266 11.73 7.55 12.90
C PHE A 266 11.08 6.18 12.66
N GLY A 267 11.88 5.17 12.31
CA GLY A 267 11.42 3.79 12.19
C GLY A 267 10.75 3.28 13.47
N PHE A 268 11.35 3.51 14.65
CA PHE A 268 10.76 3.11 15.92
C PHE A 268 9.48 3.88 16.27
N VAL A 269 9.38 5.16 15.93
CA VAL A 269 8.18 5.97 16.14
C VAL A 269 7.03 5.47 15.25
N THR A 270 7.30 5.16 13.99
CA THR A 270 6.30 4.55 13.08
C THR A 270 5.82 3.21 13.62
N THR A 271 6.74 2.35 14.09
CA THR A 271 6.40 1.07 14.75
C THR A 271 5.52 1.27 15.97
N GLY A 272 5.88 2.22 16.83
CA GLY A 272 5.12 2.57 18.02
C GLY A 272 3.70 3.07 17.69
N GLY A 273 3.58 3.88 16.64
CA GLY A 273 2.29 4.39 16.15
C GLY A 273 1.33 3.27 15.72
N GLU A 274 1.81 2.33 14.91
CA GLU A 274 1.02 1.18 14.46
C GLU A 274 0.60 0.27 15.63
N LEU A 275 1.49 0.07 16.60
CA LEU A 275 1.19 -0.71 17.80
C LEU A 275 0.15 -0.01 18.71
N ALA A 276 0.24 1.32 18.84
CA ALA A 276 -0.74 2.11 19.59
C ALA A 276 -2.13 2.08 18.91
N GLN A 277 -2.18 2.21 17.58
CA GLN A 277 -3.42 2.08 16.82
C GLN A 277 -4.06 0.70 16.98
N ARG A 278 -3.25 -0.35 17.04
CA ARG A 278 -3.72 -1.70 17.36
C ARG A 278 -4.27 -1.79 18.79
N ALA A 279 -3.61 -1.19 19.77
CA ALA A 279 -4.07 -1.19 21.16
C ALA A 279 -5.45 -0.53 21.30
N ASP A 280 -5.68 0.60 20.62
CA ASP A 280 -6.99 1.27 20.59
C ASP A 280 -8.06 0.38 19.94
N HIS A 281 -7.73 -0.33 18.84
CA HIS A 281 -8.64 -1.29 18.23
C HIS A 281 -9.03 -2.46 19.15
N VAL A 282 -8.09 -2.99 19.94
CA VAL A 282 -8.35 -4.07 20.90
C VAL A 282 -9.21 -3.57 22.06
N LEU A 283 -8.92 -2.37 22.58
CA LEU A 283 -9.70 -1.75 23.67
C LEU A 283 -11.14 -1.45 23.24
N ARG A 284 -11.35 -0.94 22.02
CA ARG A 284 -12.69 -0.69 21.47
C ARG A 284 -13.45 -1.97 21.13
N ALA A 285 -12.75 -3.03 20.74
CA ALA A 285 -13.35 -4.34 20.47
C ALA A 285 -13.73 -5.12 21.75
N GLY A 286 -13.10 -4.82 22.90
CA GLY A 286 -13.45 -5.41 24.20
C GLY A 286 -14.69 -4.81 24.87
N HIS A 287 -15.22 -3.70 24.33
CA HIS A 287 -16.40 -2.99 24.83
C HIS A 287 -17.69 -3.24 24.01
N ARG A 288 -17.69 -4.21 23.08
CA ARG A 288 -18.88 -4.71 22.37
C ARG A 288 -19.04 -6.20 22.58
#